data_AF-A0A1H3GT25-F1
#
_entry.id   AF-A0A1H3GT25-F1
#
_cell.length_a   1.000
_cell.length_b   1.000
_cell.length_c   1.000
_cell.angle_alpha   90.00
_cell.angle_beta   90.00
_cell.angle_gamma   90.00
#
_symmetry.space_group_name_H-M   'P 1'
#
loop_
_entity.id
_entity.type
_entity.pdbx_description
1 polymer ?
#
loop_
_entity_poly.entity_id
_entity_poly.type
_entity_poly.pdbx_seq_one_letter_code
_entity_poly.pdbx_strand_id
1 'polypeptide(L)' 'MAPDINAPVLQNLPVGSLVQVLPQAPQAQFSAVRIDDRLGWAETQWLSPLTSATGSPQ' A
#
# COMPACT_ATOMS: atom_id res chain seq x y z
N MET A 1 4.58 3.61 14.55
CA MET A 1 5.60 2.63 14.12
C MET A 1 6.20 3.13 12.82
N ALA A 2 7.52 3.28 12.74
CA ALA A 2 8.21 3.62 11.49
C ALA A 2 8.43 2.34 10.66
N PRO A 3 8.44 2.39 9.32
CA PRO A 3 8.80 1.25 8.49
C PRO A 3 10.30 0.99 8.58
N ASP A 4 10.66 -0.29 8.75
CA ASP A 4 12.04 -0.76 8.72
C ASP A 4 12.09 -2.08 7.94
N ILE A 5 13.15 -2.32 7.17
CA ILE A 5 13.32 -3.56 6.41
C ILE A 5 13.48 -4.80 7.32
N ASN A 6 13.91 -4.59 8.56
CA ASN A 6 14.04 -5.63 9.60
C ASN A 6 12.80 -5.72 10.50
N ALA A 7 11.75 -4.95 10.22
CA ALA A 7 10.49 -5.05 10.96
C ALA A 7 9.84 -6.43 10.71
N PRO A 8 9.11 -6.98 11.71
CA PRO A 8 8.43 -8.26 11.53
C PRO A 8 7.37 -8.16 10.42
N VAL A 9 7.31 -9.19 9.57
CA VAL A 9 6.27 -9.30 8.54
C VAL A 9 4.91 -9.47 9.19
N LEU A 10 4.01 -8.54 8.92
CA LEU A 10 2.64 -8.58 9.44
C LEU A 10 1.76 -9.56 8.65
N GLN A 11 1.89 -9.59 7.33
CA GLN A 11 1.07 -10.38 6.41
C GLN A 11 1.73 -10.46 5.03
N ASN A 12 1.52 -11.57 4.33
CA ASN A 12 1.85 -11.69 2.90
C ASN A 12 0.60 -11.45 2.06
N LEU A 13 0.74 -10.63 1.01
CA LEU A 13 -0.36 -10.26 0.12
C LEU A 13 -0.09 -10.85 -1.27
N PRO A 14 -1.03 -11.61 -1.86
CA PRO A 14 -0.91 -11.99 -3.26
C PRO A 14 -1.02 -10.76 -4.17
N VAL A 15 -0.39 -10.83 -5.34
CA VAL A 15 -0.54 -9.83 -6.39
C VAL A 15 -2.01 -9.63 -6.74
N GLY A 16 -2.44 -8.37 -6.87
CA GLY A 16 -3.84 -7.99 -7.11
C GLY A 16 -4.66 -7.79 -5.84
N SER A 17 -4.08 -8.00 -4.65
CA SER A 17 -4.73 -7.62 -3.38
C SER A 17 -5.00 -6.13 -3.34
N LEU A 18 -6.22 -5.77 -2.95
CA LEU A 18 -6.59 -4.38 -2.74
C LEU A 18 -6.11 -3.92 -1.37
N VAL A 19 -5.47 -2.77 -1.31
CA VAL A 19 -5.02 -2.13 -0.07
C VAL A 19 -5.43 -0.67 -0.07
N GLN A 20 -5.73 -0.12 1.10
CA GLN A 20 -5.99 1.30 1.24
C GLN A 20 -4.69 2.02 1.60
N VAL A 21 -4.19 2.86 0.70
CA VAL A 21 -3.08 3.77 1.01
C VAL A 21 -3.60 4.89 1.90
N LEU A 22 -2.96 5.11 3.03
CA LEU A 22 -3.35 6.16 3.97
C LEU A 22 -2.74 7.51 3.56
N PRO A 23 -3.41 8.64 3.86
CA PRO A 23 -2.93 9.98 3.55
C PRO A 23 -1.82 10.42 4.53
N GLN A 24 -0.75 9.63 4.60
CA GLN A 24 0.42 9.87 5.42
C GLN A 24 1.64 10.01 4.51
N ALA A 25 2.56 10.92 4.88
CA ALA A 25 3.81 11.10 4.15
C ALA A 25 4.57 9.75 4.05
N PRO A 26 5.03 9.36 2.84
CA PRO A 26 5.88 8.19 2.69
C PRO A 26 7.10 8.29 3.60
N GLN A 27 7.49 7.17 4.19
CA GLN A 27 8.72 7.07 4.97
C GLN A 27 9.71 6.22 4.18
N ALA A 28 10.76 6.87 3.69
CA ALA A 28 11.68 6.30 2.69
C ALA A 28 10.90 5.75 1.48
N GLN A 29 11.05 4.45 1.18
CA GLN A 29 10.38 3.77 0.07
C GLN A 29 9.05 3.10 0.47
N PHE A 30 8.52 3.37 1.66
CA PHE A 30 7.32 2.73 2.18
C PHE A 30 6.13 3.69 2.23
N SER A 31 4.98 3.19 1.81
CA SER A 31 3.67 3.81 1.98
C SER A 31 2.94 3.18 3.15
N ALA A 32 2.28 4.02 3.96
CA ALA A 32 1.39 3.55 5.01
C ALA A 32 0.14 2.96 4.36
N VAL A 33 -0.17 1.71 4.69
CA VAL A 33 -1.31 0.99 4.13
C VAL A 33 -2.19 0.42 5.23
N ARG A 34 -3.49 0.33 4.94
CA ARG A 34 -4.47 -0.37 5.76
C ARG A 34 -5.06 -1.52 4.95
N ILE A 35 -5.16 -2.67 5.61
CA ILE A 35 -5.75 -3.89 5.08
C ILE A 35 -6.69 -4.38 6.17
N ASP A 36 -7.98 -4.41 5.87
CA ASP A 36 -9.04 -4.63 6.85
C ASP A 36 -8.89 -3.67 8.05
N ASP A 37 -8.65 -4.21 9.26
CA ASP A 37 -8.40 -3.44 10.48
C ASP A 37 -6.91 -3.35 10.86
N ARG A 38 -6.01 -3.82 10.00
CA ARG A 38 -4.57 -3.83 10.27
C ARG A 38 -3.86 -2.70 9.53
N LEU A 39 -3.18 -1.86 10.31
CA LEU A 39 -2.29 -0.82 9.84
C LEU A 39 -0.88 -1.38 9.65
N GLY A 40 -0.25 -1.04 8.53
CA GLY A 40 1.12 -1.46 8.25
C GLY A 40 1.80 -0.57 7.21
N TRP A 41 2.92 -1.08 6.72
CA TRP A 41 3.75 -0.42 5.73
C TRP A 41 4.03 -1.40 4.59
N ALA A 42 3.92 -0.91 3.36
CA ALA A 42 4.27 -1.65 2.16
C ALA A 42 5.21 -0.81 1.31
N GLU A 43 6.16 -1.44 0.60
CA GLU A 43 7.02 -0.68 -0.30
C GLU A 43 6.20 -0.13 -1.48
N THR A 44 6.38 1.15 -1.76
CA THR A 44 5.62 1.87 -2.78
C THR A 44 5.76 1.23 -4.17
N GLN A 45 6.90 0.60 -4.47
CA GLN A 45 7.16 -0.07 -5.74
C GLN A 45 6.22 -1.26 -6.03
N TRP A 46 5.65 -1.88 -5.00
CA TRP A 46 4.68 -2.98 -5.16
C TRP A 46 3.23 -2.48 -5.28
N LEU A 47 3.00 -1.20 -5.00
CA LEU A 47 1.67 -0.61 -5.05
C LEU A 47 1.43 -0.03 -6.43
N SER A 48 0.33 -0.43 -7.05
CA SER A 48 -0.17 0.18 -8.28
C SER A 48 -1.47 0.90 -7.96
N PRO A 49 -1.65 2.16 -8.39
CA PRO A 49 -2.94 2.83 -8.24
C PRO A 49 -3.99 2.00 -8.98
N LEU A 50 -5.11 1.77 -8.32
CA LEU A 50 -6.30 1.30 -9.00
C LEU A 50 -6.69 2.38 -9.99
N THR A 51 -6.31 2.17 -11.25
CA THR A 51 -6.88 2.93 -12.34
C THR A 51 -8.36 2.58 -12.33
N SER A 52 -9.19 3.46 -11.77
CA SER A 52 -10.55 3.54 -12.26
C SER A 52 -10.37 3.72 -13.76
N ALA A 53 -10.77 2.74 -14.56
CA ALA A 53 -11.00 2.97 -15.97
C ALA A 53 -12.09 4.04 -16.04
N THR A 54 -11.68 5.29 -15.89
CA THR A 54 -12.46 6.45 -16.28
C THR A 54 -12.56 6.25 -17.77
N GLY A 55 -13.68 5.70 -18.21
CA GLY A 55 -13.98 5.59 -19.62
C GLY A 55 -13.65 6.92 -20.26
N SER A 56 -12.85 6.88 -21.32
CA SER A 56 -12.69 8.00 -22.22
C SER A 56 -14.10 8.43 -22.66
N PRO A 57 -14.59 9.64 -22.34
CA PRO A 57 -15.69 10.19 -23.11
C PRO A 57 -15.12 10.68 -24.44
N GLN A 58 -15.50 9.97 -25.50
CA GLN A 58 -15.49 10.36 -26.92
C GLN A 58 -14.14 10.56 -27.61
#